data_AF-A0A523DTR8-F1
#
_entry.id   AF-A0A523DTR8-F1
#
_cell.length_a   1.000
_cell.length_b   1.000
_cell.length_c   1.000
_cell.angle_alpha   90.00
_cell.angle_beta   90.00
_cell.angle_gamma   90.00
#
_symmetry.space_group_name_H-M   'P 1'
#
loop_
_entity.id
_entity.type
_entity.pdbx_description
1 polymer ?
#
loop_
_entity_poly.entity_id
_entity_poly.type
_entity_poly.pdbx_seq_one_letter_code
_entity_poly.pdbx_strand_id
1 'polypeptide(L)'
;MARTLCVALCSILALTGVTLADDTENDNPQQTRPLEPTESDLESFRLPSPEGDFIIDDGRSAFFRASGVGMFAASGADIATTEWGLSQGLHEANPAASQRGLRVATHVVGPAVVYWASERLIRDGKPKLALGLRVALMVAYSYAAIHNARLIQGSPGFP
;
A
#
# COMPACT_ATOMS: atom_id res chain seq x y z
N MET A 1 7.44 29.35 10.73
CA MET A 1 6.42 28.26 10.69
C MET A 1 7.01 26.89 10.29
N ALA A 2 8.30 26.61 10.52
CA ALA A 2 8.91 25.31 10.18
C ALA A 2 9.02 24.34 11.38
N ARG A 3 8.78 24.82 12.61
CA ARG A 3 8.93 24.01 13.85
C ARG A 3 7.69 23.18 14.20
N THR A 4 6.51 23.56 13.71
CA THR A 4 5.24 22.87 14.01
C THR A 4 5.08 21.55 13.24
N LEU A 5 5.73 21.42 12.08
CA LEU A 5 5.65 20.21 11.24
C LEU A 5 6.48 19.05 11.80
N CYS A 6 7.52 19.33 12.60
CA CYS A 6 8.36 18.31 13.23
C CYS A 6 7.64 17.61 14.41
N VAL A 7 6.75 18.31 15.12
CA VAL A 7 5.99 17.76 16.26
C VAL A 7 4.85 16.84 15.81
N ALA A 8 4.24 17.12 14.65
CA ALA A 8 3.17 16.28 14.09
C ALA A 8 3.70 14.91 13.62
N LEU A 9 4.91 14.85 13.04
CA LEU A 9 5.50 13.60 12.58
C LEU A 9 5.93 12.68 13.74
N CYS A 10 6.41 13.24 14.86
CA CYS A 10 6.74 12.45 16.05
C CYS A 10 5.51 11.92 16.79
N SER A 11 4.35 12.57 16.65
CA SER A 11 3.11 12.15 17.35
C SER A 11 2.43 10.94 16.69
N ILE A 12 2.59 10.76 15.37
CA ILE A 12 2.02 9.62 14.64
C ILE A 12 2.78 8.32 14.94
N LEU A 13 4.09 8.41 15.22
CA LEU A 13 4.91 7.28 15.67
C LEU A 13 4.64 6.88 17.13
N ALA A 14 4.08 7.79 17.95
CA ALA A 14 3.75 7.51 19.35
C ALA A 14 2.32 6.95 19.54
N LEU A 15 1.44 7.02 18.52
CA LEU A 15 0.06 6.52 18.62
C LEU A 15 -0.16 5.10 18.08
N THR A 16 0.83 4.48 17.43
CA THR A 16 0.80 3.05 17.08
C THR A 16 1.29 2.19 18.25
N GLY A 17 0.80 2.50 19.46
CA GLY A 17 0.73 1.53 20.56
C GLY A 17 -0.27 0.44 20.16
N VAL A 18 0.16 -0.43 19.25
CA VAL A 18 -0.55 -1.67 18.92
C VAL A 18 -0.35 -2.59 20.12
N THR A 19 -1.24 -2.46 21.10
CA THR A 19 -1.51 -3.53 22.06
C THR A 19 -2.11 -4.68 21.26
N LEU A 20 -1.27 -5.66 20.89
CA LEU A 20 -1.72 -6.99 20.50
C LEU A 20 -2.47 -7.57 21.71
N ALA A 21 -3.80 -7.43 21.68
CA ALA A 21 -4.68 -8.18 22.55
C ALA A 21 -4.62 -9.64 22.10
N ASP A 22 -4.25 -10.49 23.07
CA ASP A 22 -4.22 -11.93 23.01
C ASP A 22 -5.67 -12.42 23.20
N ASP A 23 -6.40 -12.64 22.10
CA ASP A 23 -7.71 -13.28 22.15
C ASP A 23 -7.56 -14.78 21.89
N THR A 24 -7.53 -15.48 23.02
CA THR A 24 -7.76 -16.92 23.20
C THR A 24 -8.90 -17.47 22.35
N GLU A 25 -8.57 -18.50 21.57
CA GLU A 25 -9.25 -19.80 21.51
C GLU A 25 -10.80 -19.80 21.45
N ASN A 26 -11.33 -20.07 20.25
CA ASN A 26 -12.60 -20.77 20.14
C ASN A 26 -12.52 -21.78 18.98
N ASP A 27 -12.15 -23.00 19.35
CA ASP A 27 -12.11 -24.18 18.49
C ASP A 27 -13.56 -24.59 18.16
N ASN A 28 -14.00 -24.32 16.93
CA ASN A 28 -15.24 -24.87 16.40
C ASN A 28 -14.96 -25.58 15.06
N PRO A 29 -14.77 -26.91 15.06
CA PRO A 29 -14.57 -27.66 13.84
C PRO A 29 -15.91 -27.88 13.14
N GLN A 30 -16.45 -26.82 12.53
CA GLN A 30 -17.55 -26.95 11.56
C GLN A 30 -17.00 -27.04 10.13
N GLN A 31 -16.74 -28.27 9.73
CA GLN A 31 -17.30 -28.84 8.49
C GLN A 31 -17.05 -28.01 7.20
N THR A 32 -15.86 -28.17 6.62
CA THR A 32 -15.57 -27.79 5.23
C THR A 32 -16.43 -28.62 4.27
N ARG A 33 -17.62 -28.12 3.93
CA ARG A 33 -18.29 -28.52 2.69
C ARG A 33 -17.61 -27.80 1.52
N PRO A 34 -17.21 -28.50 0.44
CA PRO A 34 -16.87 -27.85 -0.80
C PRO A 34 -18.10 -27.08 -1.30
N LEU A 35 -18.05 -25.75 -1.27
CA LEU A 35 -19.05 -24.91 -1.94
C LEU A 35 -18.70 -24.96 -3.42
N GLU A 36 -19.31 -25.88 -4.16
CA GLU A 36 -19.37 -25.76 -5.62
C GLU A 36 -20.21 -24.52 -5.93
N PRO A 37 -19.65 -23.49 -6.58
CA PRO A 37 -20.41 -22.29 -6.91
C PRO A 37 -21.49 -22.67 -7.92
N THR A 38 -22.74 -22.53 -7.50
CA THR A 38 -23.92 -22.70 -8.37
C THR A 38 -23.91 -21.59 -9.43
N GLU A 39 -24.30 -21.88 -10.68
CA GLU A 39 -24.33 -20.87 -11.78
C GLU A 39 -25.15 -19.60 -11.41
N SER A 40 -26.12 -19.73 -10.50
CA SER A 40 -26.90 -18.60 -9.96
C SER A 40 -26.09 -17.62 -9.11
N ASP A 41 -25.00 -18.05 -8.47
CA ASP A 41 -24.12 -17.17 -7.69
C ASP A 41 -23.22 -16.33 -8.60
N LEU A 42 -22.88 -16.86 -9.78
CA LEU A 42 -22.12 -16.15 -10.82
C LEU A 42 -22.96 -15.06 -11.52
N GLU A 43 -24.28 -15.23 -11.64
CA GLU A 43 -25.15 -14.18 -12.20
C GLU A 43 -25.36 -12.99 -11.24
N SER A 44 -25.23 -13.21 -9.93
CA SER A 44 -25.36 -12.15 -8.91
C SER A 44 -24.08 -11.31 -8.74
N PHE A 45 -22.95 -11.79 -9.25
CA PHE A 45 -21.69 -11.03 -9.32
C PHE A 45 -21.70 -10.06 -10.51
N ARG A 46 -22.81 -9.33 -10.69
CA ARG A 46 -22.79 -8.11 -11.49
C ARG A 46 -22.03 -7.07 -10.69
N LEU A 47 -20.78 -6.87 -11.07
CA LEU A 47 -20.04 -5.66 -10.72
C LEU A 47 -20.97 -4.47 -11.00
N PRO A 48 -21.13 -3.52 -10.07
CA PRO A 48 -21.96 -2.35 -10.31
C PRO A 48 -21.54 -1.71 -11.63
N SER A 49 -22.50 -1.61 -12.56
CA SER A 49 -22.30 -0.95 -13.85
C SER A 49 -21.69 0.43 -13.59
N PRO A 50 -20.57 0.80 -14.23
CA PRO A 50 -19.93 2.10 -14.07
C PRO A 50 -20.73 3.24 -14.73
N GLU A 51 -22.05 3.10 -14.81
CA GLU A 51 -23.02 4.10 -15.29
C GLU A 51 -23.51 5.03 -14.16
N GLY A 52 -22.89 4.93 -12.98
CA GLY A 52 -22.85 6.07 -12.07
C GLY A 52 -21.88 7.09 -12.65
N ASP A 53 -22.42 8.11 -13.30
CA ASP A 53 -21.71 9.26 -13.86
C ASP A 53 -20.83 9.90 -12.77
N PHE A 54 -19.60 9.39 -12.63
CA PHE A 54 -18.66 9.85 -11.62
C PHE A 54 -18.01 11.12 -12.17
N ILE A 55 -18.81 12.18 -12.24
CA ILE A 55 -18.35 13.52 -12.58
C ILE A 55 -17.54 14.03 -11.37
N ILE A 56 -16.28 13.60 -11.27
CA ILE A 56 -15.24 14.37 -10.57
C ILE A 56 -14.83 15.48 -11.53
N ASP A 57 -15.66 16.50 -11.63
CA ASP A 57 -15.30 17.76 -12.28
C ASP A 57 -14.64 18.66 -11.23
N ASP A 58 -13.36 18.42 -10.98
CA ASP A 58 -12.57 19.18 -10.01
C ASP A 58 -11.49 20.04 -10.69
N GLY A 59 -11.46 20.11 -12.02
CA GLY A 59 -10.36 20.75 -12.78
C GLY A 59 -8.96 20.17 -12.48
N ARG A 60 -8.87 19.08 -11.71
CA ARG A 60 -7.64 18.39 -11.34
C ARG A 60 -7.28 17.42 -12.46
N SER A 61 -6.08 17.57 -13.04
CA SER A 61 -5.65 16.76 -14.18
C SER A 61 -5.75 15.26 -13.89
N ALA A 62 -6.20 14.47 -14.88
CA ALA A 62 -6.31 13.01 -14.76
C ALA A 62 -5.01 12.35 -14.26
N PHE A 63 -3.86 12.94 -14.63
CA PHE A 63 -2.53 12.54 -14.16
C PHE A 63 -2.35 12.65 -12.64
N PHE A 64 -2.92 13.66 -12.00
CA PHE A 64 -2.82 13.85 -10.55
C PHE A 64 -3.62 12.79 -9.76
N ARG A 65 -4.79 12.41 -10.28
CA ARG A 65 -5.58 11.29 -9.73
C ARG A 65 -4.87 9.96 -9.96
N ALA A 66 -4.38 9.74 -11.19
CA ALA A 66 -3.65 8.52 -11.55
C ALA A 66 -2.39 8.34 -10.69
N SER A 67 -1.61 9.39 -10.46
CA SER A 67 -0.42 9.33 -9.59
C SER A 67 -0.77 9.07 -8.12
N GLY A 68 -1.93 9.52 -7.64
CA GLY A 68 -2.42 9.20 -6.30
C GLY A 68 -2.65 7.70 -6.12
N VAL A 69 -3.39 7.07 -7.04
CA VAL A 69 -3.64 5.62 -7.04
C VAL A 69 -2.37 4.83 -7.34
N GLY A 70 -1.58 5.28 -8.32
CA GLY A 70 -0.35 4.63 -8.76
C GLY A 70 0.70 4.49 -7.67
N MET A 71 0.74 5.44 -6.72
CA MET A 71 1.62 5.37 -5.56
C MET A 71 1.27 4.19 -4.63
N PHE A 72 -0.01 3.95 -4.36
CA PHE A 72 -0.45 2.78 -3.58
C PHE A 72 -0.19 1.48 -4.34
N ALA A 73 -0.43 1.45 -5.65
CA ALA A 73 -0.13 0.30 -6.48
C ALA A 73 1.37 -0.04 -6.49
N ALA A 74 2.24 0.97 -6.63
CA ALA A 74 3.69 0.78 -6.55
C ALA A 74 4.13 0.26 -5.19
N SER A 75 3.56 0.78 -4.10
CA SER A 75 3.84 0.30 -2.75
C SER A 75 3.38 -1.15 -2.54
N GLY A 76 2.20 -1.51 -3.06
CA GLY A 76 1.72 -2.89 -3.04
C GLY A 76 2.63 -3.84 -3.84
N ALA A 77 3.12 -3.40 -5.00
CA ALA A 77 4.08 -4.17 -5.79
C ALA A 77 5.39 -4.40 -5.04
N ASP A 78 5.89 -3.41 -4.30
CA ASP A 78 7.11 -3.53 -3.50
C ASP A 78 6.96 -4.54 -2.34
N ILE A 79 5.83 -4.50 -1.61
CA ILE A 79 5.54 -5.55 -0.61
C ILE A 79 5.49 -6.90 -1.28
N ALA A 80 4.72 -7.04 -2.37
CA ALA A 80 4.50 -8.32 -3.00
C ALA A 80 5.83 -8.95 -3.47
N THR A 81 6.71 -8.17 -4.08
CA THR A 81 8.04 -8.66 -4.48
C THR A 81 8.93 -8.94 -3.27
N THR A 82 8.86 -8.14 -2.20
CA THR A 82 9.60 -8.40 -0.96
C THR A 82 9.17 -9.73 -0.33
N GLU A 83 7.88 -9.94 -0.09
CA GLU A 83 7.35 -11.18 0.50
C GLU A 83 7.66 -12.40 -0.39
N TRP A 84 7.57 -12.23 -1.72
CA TRP A 84 7.98 -13.29 -2.64
C TRP A 84 9.46 -13.62 -2.48
N GLY A 85 10.34 -12.62 -2.44
CA GLY A 85 11.76 -12.83 -2.22
C GLY A 85 12.08 -13.53 -0.91
N LEU A 86 11.44 -13.12 0.18
CA LEU A 86 11.58 -13.79 1.48
C LEU A 86 11.11 -15.26 1.44
N SER A 87 10.03 -15.56 0.70
CA SER A 87 9.58 -16.95 0.51
C SER A 87 10.59 -17.82 -0.26
N GLN A 88 11.46 -17.20 -1.06
CA GLN A 88 12.54 -17.87 -1.81
C GLN A 88 13.86 -17.95 -1.03
N GLY A 89 13.86 -17.60 0.26
CA GLY A 89 15.04 -17.67 1.11
C GLY A 89 15.97 -16.46 1.02
N LEU A 90 15.56 -15.37 0.34
CA LEU A 90 16.28 -14.10 0.47
C LEU A 90 16.20 -13.60 1.92
N HIS A 91 17.23 -12.88 2.35
CA HIS A 91 17.26 -12.26 3.66
C HIS A 91 17.14 -10.75 3.55
N GLU A 92 16.20 -10.20 4.33
CA GLU A 92 16.02 -8.76 4.47
C GLU A 92 17.23 -8.17 5.19
N ALA A 93 17.99 -7.31 4.52
CA ALA A 93 19.17 -6.67 5.10
C ALA A 93 18.79 -5.63 6.18
N ASN A 94 17.57 -5.11 6.13
CA ASN A 94 17.08 -4.12 7.09
C ASN A 94 16.41 -4.82 8.30
N PRO A 95 16.99 -4.74 9.51
CA PRO A 95 16.43 -5.39 10.69
C PRO A 95 15.06 -4.81 11.07
N ALA A 96 14.78 -3.53 10.78
CA ALA A 96 13.45 -2.95 10.99
C ALA A 96 12.42 -3.51 10.00
N ALA A 97 12.84 -3.86 8.78
CA ALA A 97 11.95 -4.47 7.79
C ALA A 97 11.77 -5.98 8.01
N SER A 98 12.52 -6.63 8.92
CA SER A 98 12.36 -8.05 9.23
C SER A 98 10.98 -8.40 9.81
N GLN A 99 10.37 -7.46 10.53
CA GLN A 99 9.03 -7.62 11.10
C GLN A 99 7.97 -7.35 10.03
N ARG A 100 7.24 -8.39 9.64
CA ARG A 100 6.16 -8.30 8.62
C ARG A 100 5.15 -7.19 8.95
N GLY A 101 4.73 -7.08 10.22
CA GLY A 101 3.78 -6.05 10.65
C GLY A 101 4.28 -4.63 10.41
N LEU A 102 5.54 -4.36 10.76
CA LEU A 102 6.15 -3.04 10.54
C LEU A 102 6.32 -2.74 9.04
N ARG A 103 6.73 -3.75 8.25
CA ARG A 103 6.83 -3.63 6.78
C ARG A 103 5.49 -3.32 6.13
N VAL A 104 4.43 -4.03 6.49
CA VAL A 104 3.08 -3.75 5.97
C VAL A 104 2.62 -2.36 6.40
N ALA A 105 2.83 -2.01 7.67
CA ALA A 105 2.45 -0.70 8.18
C ALA A 105 3.14 0.44 7.43
N THR A 106 4.45 0.35 7.15
CA THR A 106 5.17 1.44 6.44
C THR A 106 4.72 1.62 5.00
N HIS A 107 4.27 0.57 4.32
CA HIS A 107 3.73 0.64 2.96
C HIS A 107 2.28 1.11 2.89
N VAL A 108 1.54 1.10 4.01
CA VAL A 108 0.22 1.75 4.09
C VAL A 108 0.38 3.20 4.56
N VAL A 109 1.12 3.40 5.65
CA VAL A 109 1.30 4.70 6.29
C VAL A 109 2.10 5.65 5.42
N GLY A 110 3.17 5.19 4.75
CA GLY A 110 4.00 6.03 3.89
C GLY A 110 3.19 6.71 2.76
N PRO A 111 2.54 5.94 1.88
CA PRO A 111 1.63 6.48 0.86
C PRO A 111 0.50 7.33 1.43
N ALA A 112 -0.11 6.93 2.57
CA ALA A 112 -1.16 7.72 3.20
C ALA A 112 -0.68 9.10 3.66
N VAL A 113 0.50 9.17 4.31
CA VAL A 113 1.11 10.44 4.74
C VAL A 113 1.45 11.31 3.54
N VAL A 114 2.01 10.74 2.47
CA VAL A 114 2.32 11.49 1.24
C VAL A 114 1.04 11.97 0.55
N TYR A 115 -0.01 11.14 0.52
CA TYR A 115 -1.31 11.54 -0.01
C TYR A 115 -1.86 12.74 0.77
N TRP A 116 -1.91 12.65 2.09
CA TRP A 116 -2.34 13.74 2.96
C TRP A 116 -1.50 15.02 2.77
N ALA A 117 -0.17 14.90 2.74
CA ALA A 117 0.73 16.03 2.54
C ALA A 117 0.54 16.68 1.16
N SER A 118 0.32 15.86 0.13
CA SER A 118 0.06 16.35 -1.24
C SER A 118 -1.27 17.09 -1.32
N GLU A 119 -2.33 16.61 -0.67
CA GLU A 119 -3.62 17.33 -0.59
C GLU A 119 -3.47 18.65 0.16
N ARG A 120 -2.65 18.68 1.23
CA ARG A 120 -2.35 19.94 1.93
C ARG A 120 -1.63 20.94 1.02
N LEU A 121 -0.62 20.49 0.27
CA LEU A 121 0.10 21.33 -0.67
C LEU A 121 -0.79 21.88 -1.79
N ILE A 122 -1.78 21.13 -2.25
CA ILE A 122 -2.77 21.62 -3.22
C ILE A 122 -3.61 22.74 -2.62
N ARG A 123 -4.12 22.55 -1.39
CA ARG A 123 -4.91 23.58 -0.69
C ARG A 123 -4.12 24.86 -0.50
N ASP A 124 -2.80 24.74 -0.32
CA ASP A 124 -1.88 25.87 -0.20
C ASP A 124 -1.46 26.47 -1.58
N GLY A 125 -2.07 26.03 -2.69
CA GLY A 125 -1.81 26.55 -4.04
C GLY A 125 -0.50 26.07 -4.67
N LYS A 126 0.07 24.94 -4.19
CA LYS A 126 1.36 24.38 -4.66
C LYS A 126 1.21 23.03 -5.36
N PRO A 127 0.42 22.92 -6.45
CA PRO A 127 0.11 21.64 -7.09
C PRO A 127 1.34 20.96 -7.73
N LYS A 128 2.32 21.74 -8.22
CA LYS A 128 3.57 21.18 -8.79
C LYS A 128 4.39 20.43 -7.74
N LEU A 129 4.46 20.94 -6.51
CA LEU A 129 5.15 20.27 -5.41
C LEU A 129 4.38 19.03 -4.95
N ALA A 130 3.04 19.13 -4.88
CA ALA A 130 2.19 17.98 -4.56
C ALA A 130 2.39 16.84 -5.56
N LEU A 131 2.44 17.16 -6.86
CA LEU A 131 2.69 16.18 -7.91
C LEU A 131 4.09 15.58 -7.82
N GLY A 132 5.11 16.43 -7.65
CA GLY A 132 6.49 15.98 -7.47
C GLY A 132 6.65 15.02 -6.30
N LEU A 133 5.96 15.28 -5.18
CA LEU A 133 5.98 14.40 -4.02
C LEU A 133 5.37 13.01 -4.31
N ARG A 134 4.22 12.97 -5.00
CA ARG A 134 3.58 11.71 -5.39
C ARG A 134 4.43 10.91 -6.37
N VAL A 135 4.98 11.58 -7.38
CA VAL A 135 5.85 10.94 -8.38
C VAL A 135 7.14 10.42 -7.74
N ALA A 136 7.76 11.19 -6.85
CA ALA A 136 8.97 10.77 -6.15
C ALA A 136 8.74 9.49 -5.34
N LEU A 137 7.64 9.41 -4.59
CA LEU A 137 7.32 8.19 -3.83
C LEU A 137 6.98 7.01 -4.74
N MET A 138 6.22 7.24 -5.81
CA MET A 138 5.91 6.22 -6.81
C MET A 138 7.18 5.64 -7.45
N VAL A 139 8.15 6.50 -7.82
CA VAL A 139 9.44 6.08 -8.37
C VAL A 139 10.25 5.30 -7.34
N ALA A 140 10.27 5.73 -6.08
CA ALA A 140 11.00 5.03 -5.01
C ALA A 140 10.47 3.60 -4.80
N TYR A 141 9.14 3.43 -4.67
CA TYR A 141 8.54 2.10 -4.53
C TYR A 141 8.67 1.26 -5.81
N SER A 142 8.52 1.86 -7.00
CA SER A 142 8.69 1.13 -8.26
C SER A 142 10.13 0.63 -8.42
N TYR A 143 11.12 1.44 -8.02
CA TYR A 143 12.52 1.04 -8.03
C TYR A 143 12.79 -0.10 -7.05
N ALA A 144 12.29 0.00 -5.81
CA ALA A 144 12.41 -1.05 -4.82
C ALA A 144 11.78 -2.37 -5.30
N ALA A 145 10.57 -2.30 -5.86
CA ALA A 145 9.88 -3.46 -6.42
C ALA A 145 10.69 -4.13 -7.55
N ILE A 146 11.23 -3.35 -8.49
CA ILE A 146 12.09 -3.85 -9.59
C ILE A 146 13.40 -4.43 -9.04
N HIS A 147 14.01 -3.77 -8.05
CA HIS A 147 15.24 -4.24 -7.43
C HIS A 147 15.02 -5.59 -6.76
N ASN A 148 13.96 -5.73 -5.97
CA ASN A 148 13.56 -6.98 -5.32
C ASN A 148 13.28 -8.08 -6.35
N ALA A 149 12.52 -7.77 -7.42
CA ALA A 149 12.27 -8.72 -8.51
C ALA A 149 13.56 -9.23 -9.19
N ARG A 150 14.56 -8.35 -9.39
CA ARG A 150 15.86 -8.75 -9.96
C ARG A 150 16.66 -9.63 -9.02
N LEU A 151 16.65 -9.35 -7.71
CA LEU A 151 17.30 -10.19 -6.72
C LEU A 151 16.71 -11.60 -6.70
N ILE A 152 15.38 -11.71 -6.85
CA ILE A 152 14.68 -12.99 -6.94
C ILE A 152 15.15 -13.78 -8.18
N GLN A 153 15.16 -13.15 -9.35
CA GLN A 153 15.58 -13.79 -10.60
C GLN A 153 17.06 -14.20 -10.62
N GLY A 154 17.92 -13.47 -9.90
CA GLY A 154 19.36 -13.76 -9.83
C GLY A 154 19.77 -14.78 -8.76
N SER A 155 18.83 -15.27 -7.94
CA SER A 155 19.13 -16.18 -6.84
C SER A 155 19.34 -17.61 -7.36
N PRO A 156 20.45 -18.31 -6.99
CA PRO A 156 20.72 -19.68 -7.42
C PRO A 156 19.68 -20.63 -6.82
N GLY A 157 18.69 -21.01 -7.63
CA GLY A 157 17.50 -21.74 -7.19
C GLY A 157 16.26 -21.47 -8.04
N PHE A 158 16.27 -20.42 -8.87
CA PHE A 158 15.28 -20.22 -9.93
C PHE A 158 15.56 -21.17 -11.11
N PRO A 159 14.63 -22.06 -11.50
CA PRO A 159 14.77 -22.91 -12.70
C PRO A 159 14.74 -22.09 -14.00
#